data_AF-A0A6J4YCI9-F1
#
_entry.id   AF-A0A6J4YCI9-F1
#
_cell.length_a   1.000
_cell.length_b   1.000
_cell.length_c   1.000
_cell.angle_alpha   90.00
_cell.angle_beta   90.00
_cell.angle_gamma   90.00
#
_symmetry.space_group_name_H-M   'P 1'
#
loop_
_entity.id
_entity.type
_entity.pdbx_description
1 polymer ?
#
loop_
_entity_poly.entity_id
_entity_poly.type
_entity_poly.pdbx_seq_one_letter_code
_entity_poly.pdbx_strand_id
1 'polypeptide(L)'
;MIYIGKFLHATNQQRTREENRRHGEFNLIIEADDEQTAVDKFKERIQDFRSKTELFEGDCFIYMVHFLELDEFPKDRARMLYYKSIAGDPVMPYISCSAPSGEADACKILNWMENRPELDGQDTDVFMHFEG
;
A
#
# COMPACT_ATOMS: atom_id res chain seq x y z
N MET A 1 -15.47 13.52 -2.34
CA MET A 1 -14.82 12.58 -3.28
C MET A 1 -14.49 11.29 -2.54
N ILE A 2 -14.39 10.17 -3.25
CA ILE A 2 -13.96 8.88 -2.68
C ILE A 2 -12.47 8.70 -2.98
N TYR A 3 -11.69 8.40 -1.96
CA TYR A 3 -10.26 8.16 -2.08
C TYR A 3 -9.93 6.73 -1.69
N ILE A 4 -9.04 6.10 -2.46
CA ILE A 4 -8.55 4.76 -2.22
C ILE A 4 -7.02 4.82 -2.13
N GLY A 5 -6.47 4.47 -0.97
CA GLY A 5 -5.04 4.30 -0.77
C GLY A 5 -4.66 2.83 -0.81
N LYS A 6 -3.63 2.48 -1.60
CA LYS A 6 -2.94 1.20 -1.50
C LYS A 6 -1.65 1.38 -0.73
N PHE A 7 -1.44 0.52 0.26
CA PHE A 7 -0.30 0.59 1.16
C PHE A 7 0.47 -0.73 1.17
N LEU A 8 1.77 -0.62 1.40
CA LEU A 8 2.61 -1.73 1.85
C LEU A 8 3.01 -1.50 3.30
N HIS A 9 3.23 -2.58 4.02
CA HIS A 9 3.93 -2.51 5.30
C HIS A 9 5.13 -3.47 5.34
N ALA A 10 6.14 -3.06 6.09
CA ALA A 10 7.30 -3.85 6.43
C ALA A 10 7.51 -3.79 7.94
N THR A 11 7.46 -4.93 8.60
CA THR A 11 7.48 -5.02 10.06
C THR A 11 8.63 -5.90 10.52
N ASN A 12 9.32 -5.49 11.58
CA ASN A 12 10.41 -6.23 12.20
C ASN A 12 11.60 -6.51 11.25
N GLN A 13 11.90 -5.60 10.34
CA GLN A 13 12.95 -5.76 9.32
C GLN A 13 14.36 -5.85 9.90
N GLN A 14 14.56 -5.35 11.11
CA GLN A 14 15.78 -5.50 11.92
C GLN A 14 16.02 -6.93 12.41
N ARG A 15 15.06 -7.86 12.31
CA ARG A 15 15.25 -9.26 12.73
C ARG A 15 16.20 -10.00 11.79
N THR A 16 17.06 -10.86 12.34
CA THR A 16 18.06 -11.62 11.57
C THR A 16 17.46 -12.78 10.78
N ARG A 17 16.44 -13.45 11.32
CA ARG A 17 15.76 -14.59 10.69
C ARG A 17 14.59 -14.12 9.85
N GLU A 18 14.54 -14.54 8.59
CA GLU A 18 13.53 -14.12 7.60
C GLU A 18 12.12 -14.49 8.05
N GLU A 19 11.93 -15.65 8.68
CA GLU A 19 10.62 -16.11 9.18
C GLU A 19 10.04 -15.23 10.31
N ASN A 20 10.82 -14.27 10.82
CA ASN A 20 10.39 -13.30 11.83
C ASN A 20 10.16 -11.89 11.24
N ARG A 21 10.46 -11.68 9.96
CA ARG A 21 10.11 -10.45 9.23
C ARG A 21 8.70 -10.59 8.65
N ARG A 22 7.96 -9.49 8.55
CA ARG A 22 6.64 -9.49 7.92
C ARG A 22 6.56 -8.40 6.87
N HIS A 23 5.97 -8.74 5.74
CA HIS A 23 5.67 -7.83 4.64
C HIS A 23 4.21 -8.07 4.26
N GLY A 24 3.51 -7.03 3.87
CA GLY A 24 2.14 -7.18 3.42
C GLY A 24 1.64 -5.96 2.68
N GLU A 25 0.44 -6.11 2.12
CA GLU A 25 -0.26 -5.06 1.40
C GLU A 25 -1.69 -4.93 1.92
N PHE A 26 -2.19 -3.71 1.97
CA PHE A 26 -3.56 -3.44 2.36
C PHE A 26 -4.09 -2.21 1.62
N ASN A 27 -5.41 -2.03 1.64
CA ASN A 27 -6.06 -0.87 1.05
C ASN A 27 -6.96 -0.20 2.08
N LEU A 28 -7.08 1.12 2.00
CA LEU A 28 -8.08 1.89 2.72
C LEU A 28 -8.92 2.67 1.71
N ILE A 29 -10.20 2.85 2.03
CA ILE A 29 -11.14 3.64 1.24
C ILE A 29 -11.87 4.60 2.16
N ILE A 30 -12.07 5.84 1.71
CA ILE A 30 -12.78 6.85 2.50
C ILE A 30 -13.42 7.90 1.61
N GLU A 31 -14.50 8.50 2.09
CA GLU A 31 -15.01 9.76 1.56
C GLU A 31 -14.39 10.94 2.31
N ALA A 32 -13.86 11.90 1.57
CA ALA A 32 -13.30 13.14 2.10
C ALA A 32 -13.56 14.32 1.16
N ASP A 33 -13.43 15.52 1.70
CA ASP A 33 -13.63 16.77 0.97
C ASP A 33 -12.47 17.05 0.01
N ASP A 34 -11.24 16.69 0.40
CA ASP A 34 -10.01 16.89 -0.37
C ASP A 34 -8.97 15.78 -0.08
N GLU A 35 -7.92 15.74 -0.92
CA GLU A 35 -6.84 14.76 -0.86
C GLU A 35 -6.11 14.76 0.50
N GLN A 36 -5.82 15.95 1.04
CA GLN A 36 -5.06 16.09 2.28
C GLN A 36 -5.83 15.52 3.47
N THR A 37 -7.14 15.83 3.53
CA THR A 37 -8.07 15.27 4.51
C THR A 37 -8.17 13.75 4.39
N ALA A 38 -8.17 13.20 3.18
CA ALA A 38 -8.16 11.75 2.98
C ALA A 38 -6.87 11.11 3.52
N VAL A 39 -5.72 11.71 3.21
CA VAL A 39 -4.40 11.28 3.71
C VAL A 39 -4.36 11.29 5.23
N ASP A 40 -4.83 12.36 5.87
CA ASP A 40 -4.81 12.47 7.33
C ASP A 40 -5.73 11.44 7.98
N LYS A 41 -6.93 11.21 7.44
CA LYS A 41 -7.82 10.14 7.91
C LYS A 41 -7.26 8.74 7.70
N PHE A 42 -6.48 8.50 6.62
CA PHE A 42 -5.77 7.24 6.45
C PHE A 42 -4.73 7.03 7.55
N LYS A 43 -3.94 8.05 7.87
CA LYS A 43 -2.97 8.01 8.97
C LYS A 43 -3.66 7.71 10.30
N GLU A 44 -4.73 8.43 10.63
CA GLU A 44 -5.53 8.18 11.84
C GLU A 44 -6.04 6.73 11.89
N ARG A 45 -6.57 6.22 10.78
CA ARG A 45 -7.12 4.85 10.73
C ARG A 45 -6.05 3.79 10.95
N ILE A 46 -4.85 3.99 10.39
CA ILE A 46 -3.70 3.08 10.55
C ILE A 46 -3.23 3.08 12.01
N GLN A 47 -3.12 4.26 12.64
CA GLN A 47 -2.82 4.40 14.06
C GLN A 47 -3.86 3.68 14.94
N ASP A 48 -5.12 3.81 14.57
CA ASP A 48 -6.23 3.13 15.23
C ASP A 48 -6.12 1.61 15.15
N PHE A 49 -5.73 1.06 13.99
CA PHE A 49 -5.48 -0.39 13.86
C PHE A 49 -4.32 -0.85 14.74
N ARG A 50 -3.22 -0.10 14.78
CA ARG A 50 -2.07 -0.42 15.65
C ARG A 50 -2.46 -0.45 17.13
N SER A 51 -3.31 0.48 17.58
CA SER A 51 -3.70 0.56 19.00
C SER A 51 -4.74 -0.47 19.43
N LYS A 52 -5.51 -1.04 18.48
CA LYS A 52 -6.67 -1.90 18.76
C LYS A 52 -6.51 -3.35 18.33
N THR A 53 -5.46 -3.68 17.59
CA THR A 53 -5.24 -5.01 16.99
C THR A 53 -3.77 -5.40 17.06
N GLU A 54 -3.46 -6.65 16.72
CA GLU A 54 -2.08 -7.17 16.58
C GLU A 54 -1.44 -6.79 15.22
N LEU A 55 -2.08 -5.90 14.45
CA LEU A 55 -1.52 -5.40 13.19
C LEU A 55 -0.42 -4.38 13.48
N PHE A 56 0.64 -4.41 12.66
CA PHE A 56 1.73 -3.42 12.69
C PHE A 56 2.54 -3.40 14.01
N GLU A 57 2.71 -4.56 14.66
CA GLU A 57 3.47 -4.72 15.90
C GLU A 57 4.98 -4.48 15.73
N GLY A 58 5.63 -3.92 16.76
CA GLY A 58 7.07 -3.63 16.74
C GLY A 58 7.42 -2.48 15.80
N ASP A 59 8.65 -2.51 15.30
CA ASP A 59 9.16 -1.51 14.34
C ASP A 59 8.51 -1.74 12.97
N CYS A 60 7.73 -0.76 12.50
CA CYS A 60 6.89 -0.92 11.32
C CYS A 60 6.96 0.31 10.40
N PHE A 61 7.23 0.06 9.12
CA PHE A 61 7.25 1.06 8.08
C PHE A 61 6.06 0.84 7.15
N ILE A 62 5.32 1.90 6.87
CA ILE A 62 4.18 1.90 5.96
C ILE A 62 4.48 2.84 4.81
N TYR A 63 4.16 2.38 3.60
CA TYR A 63 4.44 3.05 2.34
C TYR A 63 3.13 3.17 1.57
N MET A 64 2.79 4.36 1.08
CA MET A 64 1.63 4.56 0.21
C MET A 64 2.09 4.43 -1.23
N VAL A 65 1.70 3.34 -1.90
CA VAL A 65 2.20 3.02 -3.25
C VAL A 65 1.33 3.60 -4.35
N HIS A 66 0.03 3.67 -4.09
CA HIS A 66 -0.97 4.25 -4.99
C HIS A 66 -2.01 5.04 -4.19
N PHE A 67 -2.44 6.15 -4.76
CA PHE A 67 -3.51 6.98 -4.24
C PHE A 67 -4.43 7.32 -5.41
N LEU A 68 -5.69 6.88 -5.30
CA LEU A 68 -6.69 7.01 -6.36
C LEU A 68 -7.86 7.84 -5.84
N GLU A 69 -8.28 8.79 -6.67
CA GLU A 69 -9.48 9.59 -6.46
C GLU A 69 -10.61 9.12 -7.40
N LEU A 70 -11.83 9.09 -6.87
CA LEU A 70 -13.06 8.77 -7.59
C LEU A 70 -14.14 9.79 -7.21
N ASP A 71 -14.77 10.40 -8.20
CA ASP A 71 -15.92 11.30 -7.96
C ASP A 71 -17.12 10.55 -7.38
N GLU A 72 -17.41 9.37 -7.95
CA GLU A 72 -18.51 8.50 -7.54
C GLU A 72 -18.19 7.03 -7.81
N PHE A 73 -18.88 6.13 -7.11
CA PHE A 73 -18.82 4.71 -7.43
C PHE A 73 -19.42 4.45 -8.81
N PRO A 74 -18.77 3.61 -9.64
CA PRO A 74 -19.25 3.33 -10.98
C PRO A 74 -20.59 2.59 -10.93
N LYS A 75 -21.57 3.08 -11.69
CA LYS A 75 -22.95 2.53 -11.72
C LYS A 75 -23.20 1.63 -12.93
N ASP A 76 -22.59 1.93 -14.07
CA ASP A 76 -22.90 1.27 -15.35
C ASP A 76 -21.96 0.11 -15.71
N ARG A 77 -20.74 0.10 -15.17
CA ARG A 77 -19.73 -0.96 -15.42
C ARG A 77 -18.83 -1.16 -14.22
N ALA A 78 -18.43 -2.41 -13.96
CA ALA A 78 -17.44 -2.70 -12.94
C ALA A 78 -16.10 -2.01 -13.28
N ARG A 79 -15.41 -1.47 -12.27
CA ARG A 79 -14.05 -0.95 -12.41
C ARG A 79 -13.06 -1.85 -11.67
N MET A 80 -11.96 -2.16 -12.35
CA MET A 80 -10.84 -2.85 -11.72
C MET A 80 -10.07 -1.82 -10.89
N LEU A 81 -10.10 -1.96 -9.57
CA LEU A 81 -9.40 -1.03 -8.66
C LEU A 81 -7.96 -1.48 -8.38
N TYR A 82 -7.72 -2.79 -8.47
CA TYR A 82 -6.43 -3.40 -8.16
C TYR A 82 -6.14 -4.58 -9.09
N TYR A 83 -4.91 -4.62 -9.63
CA TYR A 83 -4.38 -5.74 -10.38
C TYR A 83 -2.98 -6.10 -9.88
N LYS A 84 -2.75 -7.40 -9.64
CA LYS A 84 -1.47 -7.98 -9.21
C LYS A 84 -1.04 -9.06 -10.19
N SER A 85 0.19 -8.96 -10.68
CA SER A 85 0.80 -10.00 -11.53
C SER A 85 2.20 -10.32 -11.04
N ILE A 86 2.49 -11.59 -10.78
CA ILE A 86 3.77 -12.09 -10.26
C ILE A 86 4.42 -12.92 -11.37
N ALA A 87 5.71 -12.70 -11.64
CA ALA A 87 6.46 -13.50 -12.60
C ALA A 87 7.07 -14.73 -11.91
N GLY A 88 6.81 -15.94 -12.43
CA GLY A 88 7.36 -17.20 -11.88
C GLY A 88 6.59 -17.76 -10.68
N ASP A 89 7.19 -18.75 -10.00
CA ASP A 89 6.70 -19.28 -8.72
C ASP A 89 6.94 -18.24 -7.61
N PRO A 90 6.03 -18.10 -6.62
CA PRO A 90 5.86 -16.88 -5.82
C PRO A 90 7.10 -16.53 -4.99
N VAL A 91 7.97 -15.73 -5.58
CA VAL A 91 9.04 -14.95 -4.96
C VAL A 91 9.07 -13.62 -5.70
N MET A 92 9.25 -12.53 -4.95
CA MET A 92 9.38 -11.17 -5.49
C MET A 92 10.35 -11.10 -6.68
N PRO A 93 10.17 -10.19 -7.66
CA PRO A 93 9.25 -9.02 -7.71
C PRO A 93 7.87 -9.29 -8.34
N TYR A 94 6.92 -8.36 -8.17
CA TYR A 94 5.60 -8.41 -8.83
C TYR A 94 5.11 -7.02 -9.30
N ILE A 95 4.24 -6.99 -10.31
CA ILE A 95 3.64 -5.77 -10.85
C ILE A 95 2.32 -5.47 -10.12
N SER A 96 2.13 -4.23 -9.69
CA SER A 96 0.89 -3.72 -9.07
C SER A 96 0.37 -2.52 -9.83
N CYS A 97 -0.87 -2.61 -10.31
CA CYS A 97 -1.54 -1.50 -10.98
C CYS A 97 -2.75 -1.03 -10.16
N SER A 98 -2.94 0.29 -10.09
CA SER A 98 -4.15 0.91 -9.55
C SER A 98 -4.98 1.50 -10.68
N ALA A 99 -6.29 1.26 -10.62
CA ALA A 99 -7.27 1.66 -11.66
C ALA A 99 -6.89 1.31 -13.12
N PRO A 100 -6.42 0.08 -13.42
CA PRO A 100 -6.08 -0.29 -14.80
C PRO A 100 -7.30 -0.16 -15.72
N SER A 101 -7.13 0.61 -16.81
CA SER A 101 -8.26 0.99 -17.69
C SER A 101 -7.95 0.90 -19.19
N GLY A 102 -6.73 0.51 -19.58
CA GLY A 102 -6.31 0.38 -20.99
C GLY A 102 -5.95 1.69 -21.69
N GLU A 103 -6.25 2.85 -21.07
CA GLU A 103 -5.91 4.19 -21.59
C GLU A 103 -4.86 4.91 -20.73
N ALA A 104 -4.78 4.60 -19.43
CA ALA A 104 -3.71 5.01 -18.52
C ALA A 104 -3.43 3.88 -17.52
N ASP A 105 -2.18 3.41 -17.49
CA ASP A 105 -1.72 2.37 -16.58
C ASP A 105 -0.77 2.98 -15.54
N ALA A 106 -1.27 3.19 -14.32
CA ALA A 106 -0.44 3.47 -13.15
C ALA A 106 0.12 2.15 -12.59
N CYS A 107 0.78 1.36 -13.44
CA CYS A 107 1.44 0.13 -13.01
C CYS A 107 2.81 0.47 -12.44
N LYS A 108 3.14 -0.11 -11.28
CA LYS A 108 4.47 -0.05 -10.69
C LYS A 108 5.04 -1.46 -10.54
N ILE A 109 6.31 -1.63 -10.85
CA ILE A 109 7.08 -2.84 -10.51
C ILE A 109 7.44 -2.71 -9.03
N LEU A 110 6.90 -3.60 -8.21
CA LEU A 110 7.28 -3.74 -6.81
C LEU A 110 8.36 -4.79 -6.64
N ASN A 111 9.45 -4.37 -6.02
CA ASN A 111 10.51 -5.24 -5.57
C ASN A 111 10.78 -5.02 -4.06
N TRP A 112 11.47 -5.96 -3.43
CA TRP A 112 12.01 -5.79 -2.08
C TRP A 112 13.52 -5.90 -2.14
N MET A 113 14.21 -4.78 -1.95
CA MET A 113 15.66 -4.71 -1.89
C MET A 113 16.07 -4.33 -0.48
N GLU A 114 16.96 -5.11 0.12
CA GLU A 114 17.50 -4.84 1.47
C GLU A 114 16.43 -4.55 2.53
N ASN A 115 15.30 -5.26 2.49
CA ASN A 115 14.16 -5.12 3.41
C ASN A 115 13.30 -3.85 3.26
N ARG A 116 13.48 -3.10 2.17
CA ARG A 116 12.65 -1.95 1.81
C ARG A 116 11.96 -2.18 0.47
N PRO A 117 10.75 -1.63 0.27
CA PRO A 117 10.10 -1.70 -1.02
C PRO A 117 10.78 -0.74 -2.00
N GLU A 118 11.04 -1.25 -3.20
CA GLU A 118 11.48 -0.50 -4.36
C GLU A 118 10.32 -0.44 -5.36
N LEU A 119 10.02 0.75 -5.87
CA LEU A 119 9.02 0.99 -6.90
C LEU A 119 9.72 1.43 -8.18
N ASP A 120 9.55 0.69 -9.27
CA ASP A 120 10.11 1.02 -10.59
C ASP A 120 11.64 1.25 -10.57
N GLY A 121 12.35 0.53 -9.70
CA GLY A 121 13.80 0.67 -9.54
C GLY A 121 14.25 1.83 -8.64
N GLN A 122 13.33 2.46 -7.91
CA GLN A 122 13.62 3.56 -6.97
C GLN A 122 13.17 3.24 -5.55
N ASP A 123 13.89 3.76 -4.55
CA ASP A 123 13.49 3.69 -3.15
C ASP A 123 12.14 4.39 -2.94
N THR A 124 11.28 3.78 -2.12
CA THR A 124 9.96 4.33 -1.81
C THR A 124 9.99 5.24 -0.58
N ASP A 125 9.37 6.41 -0.68
CA ASP A 125 9.19 7.30 0.47
C ASP A 125 8.35 6.67 1.57
N VAL A 126 8.81 6.81 2.82
CA VAL A 126 8.09 6.35 4.00
C VAL A 126 6.88 7.25 4.21
N PHE A 127 5.69 6.64 4.22
CA PHE A 127 4.43 7.35 4.49
C PHE A 127 4.19 7.51 5.99
N MET A 128 4.49 6.47 6.77
CA MET A 128 4.39 6.46 8.22
C MET A 128 5.40 5.48 8.81
N HIS A 129 6.02 5.85 9.93
CA HIS A 129 6.93 5.00 10.68
C HIS A 129 6.47 4.90 12.12
N PHE A 130 6.57 3.69 12.65
CA PHE A 130 6.21 3.30 13.98
C PHE A 130 7.45 2.77 14.69
N GLU A 131 7.98 3.52 15.66
CA GLU A 131 9.01 3.01 16.56
C GLU A 131 8.43 1.91 17.46
N GLY A 132 9.25 0.89 17.74
CA GLY A 132 8.89 -0.31 18.50
C GLY A 132 9.71 -0.47 19.79
#